data_AF-A0A3S4JI13-F1
#
_entry.id   AF-A0A3S4JI13-F1
#
_cell.length_a   1.000
_cell.length_b   1.000
_cell.length_c   1.000
_cell.angle_alpha   90.00
_cell.angle_beta   90.00
_cell.angle_gamma   90.00
#
_symmetry.space_group_name_H-M   'P 1'
#
loop_
_entity.id
_entity.type
_entity.pdbx_description
1 polymer ?
#
loop_
_entity_poly.entity_id
_entity_poly.type
_entity_poly.pdbx_seq_one_letter_code
_entity_poly.pdbx_strand_id
1 'polypeptide(L)'
;MKVNDEVRECPAAPGSKRYCYWSPSGGLQFRRISVGNRCKKLSRKSDKDTRQYQAIRLDNDMVVLLVSDPQAVKSLSALVVPVGSLEDPEAHQGLAHYLEHMCLMGSKKYPQADSLAEYLKRHGGSHNASTAPYRTAFYPGG
;
A
#
# COMPACT_ATOMS: atom_id res chain seq x y z
N MET A 1 -8.51 8.45 -34.82
CA MET A 1 -7.74 9.57 -34.26
C MET A 1 -6.61 8.96 -33.44
N LYS A 2 -5.40 8.87 -34.03
CA LYS A 2 -4.22 8.28 -33.37
C LYS A 2 -3.66 9.33 -32.41
N VAL A 3 -3.57 9.04 -31.12
CA VAL A 3 -2.78 9.82 -30.17
C VAL A 3 -1.45 9.09 -30.01
N ASN A 4 -0.41 9.68 -30.59
CA ASN A 4 0.98 9.33 -30.32
C ASN A 4 1.35 10.01 -29.00
N ASP A 5 1.56 9.24 -27.93
CA ASP A 5 2.23 9.75 -26.75
C ASP A 5 3.69 9.26 -26.75
N GLU A 6 4.54 10.16 -27.19
CA GLU A 6 5.99 10.07 -27.13
C GLU A 6 6.41 10.07 -25.65
N VAL A 7 6.76 8.90 -25.10
CA VAL A 7 7.32 8.76 -23.75
C VAL A 7 8.69 9.41 -23.74
N ARG A 8 8.78 10.67 -23.31
CA ARG A 8 10.07 11.33 -23.06
C ARG A 8 10.62 10.90 -21.71
N GLU A 9 11.67 10.08 -21.76
CA GLU A 9 12.51 9.78 -20.59
C GLU A 9 13.30 11.03 -20.19
N CYS A 10 13.00 11.60 -19.02
CA CYS A 10 13.86 12.60 -18.41
C CYS A 10 15.07 11.91 -17.74
N PRO A 11 16.31 12.37 -17.98
CA PRO A 11 17.51 11.78 -17.38
C PRO A 11 17.47 11.91 -15.86
N ALA A 12 17.49 10.77 -15.16
CA ALA A 12 17.49 10.73 -13.71
C ALA A 12 18.91 11.01 -13.17
N ALA A 13 19.03 11.91 -12.18
CA ALA A 13 20.25 12.05 -11.40
C ALA A 13 20.55 10.74 -10.63
N PRO A 14 21.82 10.34 -10.48
CA PRO A 14 22.17 9.12 -9.76
C PRO A 14 21.75 9.23 -8.29
N GLY A 15 20.85 8.34 -7.85
CA GLY A 15 20.50 8.17 -6.43
C GLY A 15 19.04 8.44 -6.01
N SER A 16 18.19 8.97 -6.89
CA SER A 16 16.76 9.19 -6.57
C SER A 16 15.85 8.17 -7.24
N LYS A 17 15.20 7.28 -6.44
CA LYS A 17 14.12 6.43 -6.94
C LYS A 17 12.77 7.15 -6.79
N ARG A 18 12.01 7.21 -7.89
CA ARG A 18 10.62 7.68 -7.90
C ARG A 18 9.70 6.52 -7.54
N TYR A 19 8.79 6.74 -6.59
CA TYR A 19 7.75 5.78 -6.23
C TYR A 19 6.41 6.30 -6.74
N CYS A 20 5.61 5.41 -7.34
CA CYS A 20 4.27 5.74 -7.78
C CYS A 20 3.31 5.57 -6.60
N TYR A 21 2.62 6.64 -6.22
CA TYR A 21 1.39 6.52 -5.44
C TYR A 21 0.25 7.15 -6.23
N TRP A 22 -0.85 6.42 -6.37
CA TRP A 22 -1.98 6.90 -7.15
C TRP A 22 -2.87 7.81 -6.28
N SER A 23 -3.05 9.07 -6.70
CA SER A 23 -3.92 10.04 -6.02
C SER A 23 -5.26 10.14 -6.77
N PRO A 24 -6.42 9.97 -6.09
CA PRO A 24 -7.72 10.01 -6.77
C PRO A 24 -8.13 11.39 -7.28
N SER A 25 -7.40 12.46 -6.95
CA SER A 25 -7.71 13.83 -7.37
C SER A 25 -7.16 14.20 -8.76
N GLY A 26 -6.71 13.24 -9.57
CA GLY A 26 -6.22 13.47 -10.92
C GLY A 26 -4.89 12.77 -11.20
N GLY A 27 -4.97 11.57 -11.78
CA GLY A 27 -3.86 10.86 -12.41
C GLY A 27 -2.85 10.19 -11.47
N LEU A 28 -1.96 9.40 -12.08
CA LEU A 28 -0.76 8.84 -11.44
C LEU A 28 0.13 10.02 -10.99
N GLN A 29 0.04 10.41 -9.73
CA GLN A 29 0.91 11.45 -9.19
C GLN A 29 2.20 10.82 -8.69
N PHE A 30 3.30 11.06 -9.42
CA PHE A 30 4.63 10.77 -8.93
C PHE A 30 5.00 11.74 -7.81
N ARG A 31 4.55 11.46 -6.58
CA ARG A 31 5.08 12.17 -5.41
C ARG A 31 6.37 11.51 -4.97
N ARG A 32 7.40 12.33 -4.82
CA ARG A 32 8.68 11.95 -4.22
C ARG A 32 8.41 11.56 -2.77
N ILE A 33 8.38 10.26 -2.48
CA ILE A 33 8.52 9.78 -1.10
C ILE A 33 9.94 10.12 -0.69
N SER A 34 10.09 11.00 0.31
CA SER A 34 11.38 11.18 0.96
C SER A 34 11.68 9.90 1.72
N VAL A 35 12.39 8.98 1.07
CA VAL A 35 12.88 7.78 1.73
C VAL A 35 14.06 8.23 2.57
N GLY A 36 13.88 8.29 3.90
CA GLY A 36 15.00 8.47 4.81
C GLY A 36 16.11 7.47 4.47
N ASN A 37 17.37 7.86 4.69
CA ASN A 37 18.59 7.23 4.13
C ASN A 37 18.84 5.73 4.47
N ARG A 38 17.86 5.00 5.00
CA ARG A 38 17.95 3.58 5.39
C ARG A 38 17.14 2.70 4.44
N CYS A 39 17.58 2.62 3.19
CA CYS A 39 17.11 1.64 2.21
C CYS A 39 17.97 0.37 2.29
N LYS A 40 17.35 -0.79 2.50
CA LYS A 40 18.02 -2.10 2.41
C LYS A 40 17.45 -2.90 1.23
N LYS A 41 18.32 -3.35 0.33
CA LYS A 41 17.94 -4.35 -0.69
C LYS A 41 17.79 -5.70 0.01
N LEU A 42 16.72 -6.44 -0.31
CA LEU A 42 16.50 -7.76 0.28
C LEU A 42 17.58 -8.73 -0.24
N SER A 43 18.34 -9.36 0.66
CA SER A 43 19.52 -10.17 0.30
C SER A 43 19.22 -11.63 -0.01
N ARG A 44 18.04 -12.13 0.38
CA ARG A 44 17.61 -13.52 0.14
C ARG A 44 16.36 -13.54 -0.70
N LYS A 45 16.48 -14.05 -1.93
CA LYS A 45 15.37 -14.41 -2.82
C LYS A 45 15.73 -15.68 -3.58
N SER A 46 14.73 -16.36 -4.13
CA SER A 46 14.95 -17.50 -5.01
C SER A 46 15.61 -17.06 -6.31
N ASP A 47 16.50 -17.87 -6.88
CA ASP A 47 17.18 -17.58 -8.15
C ASP A 47 16.20 -17.47 -9.32
N LYS A 48 15.03 -18.12 -9.21
CA LYS A 48 13.95 -18.06 -10.20
C LYS A 48 13.06 -16.82 -10.05
N ASP A 49 13.21 -16.04 -8.99
CA ASP A 49 12.39 -14.86 -8.74
C ASP A 49 12.97 -13.62 -9.43
N THR A 50 12.33 -13.20 -10.53
CA THR A 50 12.71 -12.04 -11.33
C THR A 50 12.31 -10.70 -10.70
N ARG A 51 11.48 -10.72 -9.65
CA ARG A 51 10.96 -9.50 -9.00
C ARG A 51 12.08 -8.75 -8.26
N GLN A 52 11.89 -7.45 -8.15
CA GLN A 52 12.79 -6.56 -7.43
C GLN A 52 12.18 -6.19 -6.09
N TYR A 53 12.93 -6.42 -5.01
CA TYR A 53 12.49 -6.17 -3.64
C TYR A 53 13.34 -5.07 -3.00
N GLN A 54 12.68 -4.13 -2.32
CA GLN A 54 13.34 -3.08 -1.59
C GLN A 54 12.60 -2.81 -0.29
N ALA A 55 13.31 -2.94 0.84
CA ALA A 55 12.78 -2.55 2.14
C ALA A 55 13.24 -1.13 2.45
N ILE A 56 12.28 -0.26 2.79
CA ILE A 56 12.53 1.11 3.21
C ILE A 56 11.93 1.34 4.59
N ARG A 57 12.52 2.24 5.36
CA ARG A 57 11.93 2.75 6.59
C ARG A 57 11.56 4.21 6.37
N LEU A 58 10.29 4.54 6.54
CA LEU A 58 9.79 5.90 6.43
C LEU A 58 10.21 6.72 7.66
N ASP A 59 10.02 8.04 7.58
CA ASP A 59 10.37 8.96 8.67
C ASP A 59 9.51 8.74 9.93
N ASN A 60 8.30 8.17 9.77
CA ASN A 60 7.43 7.73 10.86
C ASN A 60 7.75 6.30 11.36
N ASP A 61 8.94 5.80 11.05
CA ASP A 61 9.44 4.47 11.41
C ASP A 61 8.70 3.27 10.82
N MET A 62 7.69 3.48 9.97
CA MET A 62 7.02 2.40 9.27
C MET A 62 7.97 1.72 8.29
N VAL A 63 8.08 0.39 8.41
CA VAL A 63 8.84 -0.44 7.48
C VAL A 63 7.95 -0.84 6.32
N VAL A 64 8.37 -0.53 5.11
CA VAL A 64 7.63 -0.81 3.87
C VAL A 64 8.47 -1.73 2.99
N LEU A 65 7.87 -2.84 2.56
CA LEU A 65 8.43 -3.71 1.54
C LEU A 65 7.83 -3.34 0.19
N LEU A 66 8.69 -2.91 -0.73
CA LEU A 66 8.31 -2.58 -2.09
C LEU A 66 8.71 -3.74 -2.99
N VAL A 67 7.74 -4.22 -3.77
CA VAL A 67 7.92 -5.29 -4.75
C VAL A 67 7.60 -4.73 -6.12
N SER A 68 8.59 -4.70 -7.00
CA SER A 68 8.41 -4.29 -8.39
C SER A 68 8.44 -5.54 -9.27
N ASP A 69 7.31 -5.81 -9.89
CA ASP A 69 7.11 -6.89 -10.85
C ASP A 69 6.55 -6.29 -12.16
N PRO A 70 7.38 -6.11 -13.20
CA PRO A 70 6.93 -5.58 -14.47
C PRO A 70 5.90 -6.45 -15.20
N GLN A 71 5.78 -7.73 -14.82
CA GLN A 71 4.83 -8.70 -15.39
C GLN A 71 3.57 -8.84 -14.54
N ALA A 72 3.41 -8.05 -13.47
CA ALA A 72 2.24 -8.12 -12.61
C ALA A 72 0.97 -7.69 -13.35
N VAL A 73 -0.01 -8.60 -13.40
CA VAL A 73 -1.35 -8.32 -13.96
C VAL A 73 -2.16 -7.39 -13.05
N LYS A 74 -1.90 -7.46 -11.74
CA LYS A 74 -2.62 -6.73 -10.69
C LYS A 74 -1.67 -6.15 -9.66
N SER A 75 -2.02 -5.00 -9.12
CA SER A 75 -1.28 -4.36 -8.03
C SER A 75 -1.91 -4.70 -6.69
N LEU A 76 -1.07 -5.01 -5.71
CA LEU A 76 -1.51 -5.39 -4.37
C LEU A 76 -0.85 -4.48 -3.34
N SER A 77 -1.58 -4.23 -2.26
CA SER A 77 -1.03 -3.56 -1.09
C SER A 77 -1.55 -4.24 0.18
N ALA A 78 -0.74 -4.21 1.22
CA ALA A 78 -1.14 -4.71 2.53
C ALA A 78 -0.56 -3.81 3.62
N LEU A 79 -1.34 -3.58 4.67
CA LEU A 79 -0.94 -2.85 5.87
C LEU A 79 -1.26 -3.73 7.07
N VAL A 80 -0.30 -3.87 7.98
CA VAL A 80 -0.47 -4.64 9.21
C VAL A 80 -0.12 -3.76 10.40
N VAL A 81 -1.00 -3.76 11.39
CA VAL A 81 -0.78 -3.15 12.70
C VAL A 81 -0.52 -4.29 13.69
N PRO A 82 0.59 -4.26 14.45
CA PRO A 82 0.93 -5.32 15.41
C PRO A 82 0.14 -5.18 16.73
N VAL A 83 -1.17 -4.96 16.61
CA VAL A 83 -2.16 -4.85 17.69
C VAL A 83 -3.37 -5.65 17.23
N GLY A 84 -3.93 -6.47 18.10
CA GLY A 84 -5.05 -7.35 17.80
C GLY A 84 -6.00 -7.48 18.98
N SER A 85 -6.85 -8.50 18.96
CA SER A 85 -7.89 -8.67 19.99
C SER A 85 -7.37 -8.99 21.40
N LEU A 86 -6.09 -9.32 21.58
CA LEU A 86 -5.48 -9.48 22.92
C LEU A 86 -5.31 -8.15 23.64
N GLU A 87 -5.26 -7.06 22.88
CA GLU A 87 -5.14 -5.69 23.42
C GLU A 87 -6.52 -5.04 23.60
N ASP A 88 -7.60 -5.81 23.44
CA ASP A 88 -8.95 -5.31 23.67
C ASP A 88 -9.16 -5.03 25.17
N PRO A 89 -9.71 -3.86 25.54
CA PRO A 89 -10.10 -3.59 26.92
C PRO A 89 -11.07 -4.66 27.43
N GLU A 90 -10.95 -5.06 28.70
CA GLU A 90 -11.85 -6.07 29.29
C GLU A 90 -13.34 -5.68 29.17
N ALA A 91 -13.64 -4.39 29.27
CA ALA A 91 -14.99 -3.88 29.10
C ALA A 91 -15.53 -4.02 27.67
N HIS A 92 -14.66 -4.12 26.66
CA HIS A 92 -14.98 -4.03 25.24
C HIS A 92 -14.23 -5.10 24.41
N GLN A 93 -14.51 -6.37 24.69
CA GLN A 93 -13.99 -7.48 23.88
C GLN A 93 -14.49 -7.37 22.42
N GLY A 94 -13.58 -7.55 21.45
CA GLY A 94 -13.87 -7.41 20.03
C GLY A 94 -13.67 -5.99 19.48
N LEU A 95 -13.15 -5.05 20.28
CA LEU A 95 -12.93 -3.67 19.85
C LEU A 95 -11.96 -3.57 18.67
N ALA A 96 -10.86 -4.34 18.66
CA ALA A 96 -9.92 -4.37 17.55
C ALA A 96 -10.60 -4.80 16.23
N HIS A 97 -11.47 -5.80 16.30
CA HIS A 97 -12.24 -6.26 15.15
C HIS A 97 -13.27 -5.22 14.74
N TYR A 98 -13.92 -4.55 15.69
CA TYR A 98 -14.85 -3.47 15.38
C TYR A 98 -14.15 -2.29 14.70
N LEU A 99 -12.97 -1.89 15.19
CA LEU A 99 -12.16 -0.83 14.59
C LEU A 99 -11.71 -1.16 13.16
N GLU A 100 -11.42 -2.43 12.86
CA GLU A 100 -11.13 -2.88 11.51
C GLU A 100 -12.26 -2.52 10.53
N HIS A 101 -13.52 -2.84 10.90
CA HIS A 101 -14.69 -2.47 10.10
C HIS A 101 -14.84 -0.95 10.00
N MET A 102 -14.68 -0.24 11.12
CA MET A 102 -14.86 1.22 11.15
C MET A 102 -13.80 1.97 10.35
N CYS A 103 -12.57 1.48 10.27
CA CYS A 103 -11.52 2.06 9.42
C CYS A 103 -11.87 2.06 7.94
N LEU A 104 -12.75 1.15 7.50
CA LEU A 104 -13.21 1.07 6.12
C LEU A 104 -14.43 1.96 5.86
N MET A 105 -15.13 2.44 6.90
CA MET A 105 -16.35 3.25 6.82
C MET A 105 -16.10 4.76 6.61
N GLY A 106 -14.94 5.13 6.09
CA GLY A 106 -14.60 6.50 5.73
C GLY A 106 -13.47 7.11 6.55
N SER A 107 -12.90 8.18 6.01
CA SER A 107 -11.78 8.91 6.58
C SER A 107 -11.97 10.41 6.39
N LYS A 108 -11.16 11.23 7.08
CA LYS A 108 -11.19 12.70 6.90
C LYS A 108 -11.04 13.14 5.43
N LYS A 109 -10.28 12.38 4.63
CA LYS A 109 -10.05 12.70 3.21
C LYS A 109 -11.14 12.10 2.30
N TYR A 110 -11.73 10.98 2.69
CA TYR A 110 -12.79 10.27 1.96
C TYR A 110 -13.90 9.90 2.94
N PRO A 111 -14.82 10.84 3.26
CA PRO A 111 -15.80 10.65 4.32
C PRO A 111 -16.91 9.65 3.99
N GLN A 112 -17.06 9.26 2.71
CA GLN A 112 -18.05 8.28 2.30
C GLN A 112 -17.63 6.87 2.73
N ALA A 113 -18.56 6.14 3.35
CA ALA A 113 -18.32 4.83 3.93
C ALA A 113 -17.74 3.83 2.92
N ASP A 114 -18.34 3.72 1.74
CA ASP A 114 -17.90 2.73 0.74
C ASP A 114 -16.85 3.28 -0.23
N SER A 115 -16.22 4.41 0.07
CA SER A 115 -15.32 5.08 -0.89
C SER A 115 -14.19 4.19 -1.39
N LEU A 116 -13.54 3.44 -0.51
CA LEU A 116 -12.47 2.50 -0.88
C LEU A 116 -13.03 1.28 -1.63
N ALA A 117 -14.14 0.73 -1.16
CA ALA A 117 -14.78 -0.45 -1.74
C ALA A 117 -15.27 -0.19 -3.17
N GLU A 118 -15.99 0.92 -3.37
CA GLU A 118 -16.43 1.37 -4.68
C GLU A 118 -15.25 1.66 -5.60
N TYR A 119 -14.22 2.32 -5.08
CA TYR A 119 -13.04 2.63 -5.87
C TYR A 119 -12.38 1.37 -6.41
N LEU A 120 -12.14 0.37 -5.55
CA LEU A 120 -11.54 -0.89 -5.96
C LEU A 120 -12.45 -1.64 -6.95
N LYS A 121 -13.75 -1.71 -6.67
CA LYS A 121 -14.73 -2.37 -7.54
C LYS A 121 -14.74 -1.78 -8.96
N ARG A 122 -14.67 -0.45 -9.08
CA ARG A 122 -14.61 0.24 -10.39
C ARG A 122 -13.32 -0.06 -11.18
N HIS A 123 -12.26 -0.45 -10.50
CA HIS A 123 -10.95 -0.75 -11.10
C HIS A 123 -10.65 -2.27 -11.14
N GLY A 124 -11.67 -3.12 -10.99
CA GLY A 124 -11.51 -4.57 -11.05
C GLY A 124 -10.83 -5.18 -9.82
N GLY A 125 -10.74 -4.43 -8.73
CA GLY A 125 -10.15 -4.83 -7.47
C GLY A 125 -11.15 -5.27 -6.41
N SER A 126 -10.61 -5.76 -5.30
CA SER A 126 -11.33 -6.12 -4.08
C SER A 126 -10.48 -5.77 -2.86
N HIS A 127 -11.12 -5.67 -1.70
CA HIS A 127 -10.41 -5.56 -0.43
C HIS A 127 -10.92 -6.62 0.54
N ASN A 128 -10.09 -6.91 1.51
CA ASN A 128 -10.46 -7.68 2.67
C ASN A 128 -9.53 -7.27 3.83
N ALA A 129 -9.94 -7.61 5.04
CA ALA A 129 -9.20 -7.34 6.26
C ALA A 129 -9.41 -8.48 7.26
N SER A 130 -8.51 -8.59 8.22
CA SER A 130 -8.53 -9.65 9.21
C SER A 130 -7.92 -9.17 10.51
N THR A 131 -8.66 -9.38 11.59
CA THR A 131 -8.20 -9.18 12.96
C THR A 131 -7.85 -10.53 13.59
N ALA A 132 -6.62 -10.67 14.05
CA ALA A 132 -6.10 -11.80 14.80
C ALA A 132 -5.80 -11.36 16.25
N PRO A 133 -5.49 -12.30 17.17
CA PRO A 133 -5.17 -11.97 18.55
C PRO A 133 -4.03 -10.94 18.71
N TYR A 134 -3.02 -10.98 17.83
CA TYR A 134 -1.80 -10.19 17.93
C TYR A 134 -1.61 -9.15 16.80
N ARG A 135 -2.56 -9.05 15.85
CA ARG A 135 -2.45 -8.13 14.71
C ARG A 135 -3.78 -7.86 14.04
N THR A 136 -3.85 -6.73 13.35
CA THR A 136 -4.90 -6.41 12.38
C THR A 136 -4.27 -6.13 11.03
N ALA A 137 -4.77 -6.77 9.99
CA ALA A 137 -4.23 -6.69 8.63
C ALA A 137 -5.30 -6.25 7.64
N PHE A 138 -4.95 -5.32 6.75
CA PHE A 138 -5.77 -4.84 5.63
C PHE A 138 -5.05 -5.16 4.33
N TYR A 139 -5.74 -5.72 3.34
CA TYR A 139 -5.13 -6.15 2.08
C TYR A 139 -6.01 -5.81 0.86
N PRO A 140 -6.05 -4.53 0.45
CA PRO A 140 -6.69 -4.12 -0.79
C PRO A 140 -5.84 -4.48 -2.02
N GLY A 141 -6.48 -5.03 -3.05
CA GLY A 141 -5.86 -5.45 -4.30
C GLY A 141 -6.69 -5.04 -5.53
N GLY A 142 -6.00 -4.68 -6.62
CA GLY A 142 -6.57 -4.19 -7.88
C GLY A 142 -6.03 -4.93 -9.06
#